data_AF-A0A5C9EC19-F1
#
_entry.id   AF-A0A5C9EC19-F1
#
_cell.length_a   1.000
_cell.length_b   1.000
_cell.length_c   1.000
_cell.angle_alpha   90.00
_cell.angle_beta   90.00
_cell.angle_gamma   90.00
#
_symmetry.space_group_name_H-M   'P 1'
#
loop_
_entity.id
_entity.type
_entity.pdbx_description
1 polymer ?
#
loop_
_entity_poly.entity_id
_entity_poly.type
_entity_poly.pdbx_seq_one_letter_code
_entity_poly.pdbx_strand_id
1 'polypeptide(L)'
;MDKNQLKFKKEKIILTASIGQCVHVAGTQNFISIAEKLGYNCIFLGPANSISDVIKSIKKHQPDIIGLSYRLTPETVKPLLKSFFRKYQKLDHQAEQLYFAGTAKVIEIVKQFKQFDRYFIGDESRYEIISILKNENVHNKINHSSDIPSSLISRLEWKKPFPLIRAHFGLPSLERTLQGIKKIAEAKVLDVISIAPDQNTQENFFHPQEQKEELSGAGGVPLRNVDDFNKLDKARQYGNTPLLRIYAGTRDFIKLAKLYNKTINNAWAAIPIFWFNQMDRRGPLSLRRSIQQHLEAIRWHGKRSIPVEINDPHHWSLRNAPDAIAVADMYLCGIIAKKLGVKHFIAQYMFNTPPNISFEMDLAKILAKNELLKTLENDSFRIITQVRTGLASFPLNTNKAKGQLAASSLIQLLLKPNIIHVVSFSEASHAAFPEDIIESCQIVDQVVKKMSSSNVRLDNKLYNERKESLIKQAKWIVNLIPRLTRDHENIECPWLNPSILSRLVELGIFDAPHLKNNRFGKGMIKTKVIKGGYDSINEYNEPISEIERISEILLDLDDYNVELISENQNEKVST
;
A
#
# COMPACT_ATOMS: atom_id res chain seq x y z
N MET A 1 -28.83 -19.79 -4.45
CA MET A 1 -28.42 -20.99 -3.69
C MET A 1 -27.28 -21.63 -4.45
N ASP A 2 -26.08 -21.65 -3.89
CA ASP A 2 -25.12 -22.70 -4.24
C ASP A 2 -24.29 -23.06 -3.01
N LYS A 3 -24.39 -24.33 -2.65
CA LYS A 3 -23.89 -24.92 -1.42
C LYS A 3 -22.44 -25.33 -1.64
N ASN A 4 -21.50 -24.43 -1.37
CA ASN A 4 -20.18 -24.85 -0.91
C ASN A 4 -20.08 -24.52 0.57
N GLN A 5 -20.59 -25.46 1.36
CA GLN A 5 -20.36 -25.56 2.79
C GLN A 5 -18.87 -25.32 3.06
N LEU A 6 -18.57 -24.21 3.71
CA LEU A 6 -17.42 -24.08 4.60
C LEU A 6 -17.51 -25.27 5.58
N LYS A 7 -16.85 -26.39 5.23
CA LYS A 7 -16.48 -27.40 6.24
C LYS A 7 -15.77 -26.60 7.32
N PHE A 8 -16.35 -26.54 8.52
CA PHE A 8 -15.71 -26.01 9.71
C PHE A 8 -14.33 -26.67 9.82
N LYS A 9 -13.28 -25.96 9.40
CA LYS A 9 -11.90 -26.38 9.66
C LYS A 9 -11.80 -26.29 11.17
N LYS A 10 -11.62 -27.43 11.85
CA LYS A 10 -11.37 -27.48 13.30
C LYS A 10 -10.31 -26.41 13.62
N GLU A 11 -10.63 -25.48 14.51
CA GLU A 11 -9.66 -24.47 14.96
C GLU A 11 -8.46 -25.21 15.53
N LYS A 12 -7.30 -25.12 14.87
CA LYS A 12 -6.08 -25.77 15.33
C LYS A 12 -5.64 -25.18 16.66
N ILE A 13 -5.24 -26.03 17.58
CA ILE A 13 -4.81 -25.66 18.92
C ILE A 13 -3.28 -25.62 18.97
N ILE A 14 -2.73 -24.47 19.38
CA ILE A 14 -1.30 -24.32 19.68
C ILE A 14 -1.12 -24.25 21.19
N LEU A 15 -0.35 -25.18 21.76
CA LEU A 15 0.07 -25.11 23.16
C LEU A 15 1.50 -24.59 23.24
N THR A 16 1.73 -23.54 24.02
CA THR A 16 3.07 -22.98 24.22
C THR A 16 3.47 -22.94 25.70
N ALA A 17 4.74 -23.20 25.98
CA ALA A 17 5.26 -23.22 27.35
C ALA A 17 6.76 -22.88 27.41
N SER A 18 7.14 -21.98 28.33
CA SER A 18 8.55 -21.84 28.71
C SER A 18 8.89 -22.89 29.76
N ILE A 19 9.83 -23.78 29.45
CA ILE A 19 10.09 -25.00 30.23
C ILE A 19 11.18 -24.84 31.29
N GLY A 20 11.15 -25.68 32.31
CA GLY A 20 12.16 -25.71 33.38
C GLY A 20 12.15 -24.40 34.17
N GLN A 21 13.31 -23.77 34.33
CA GLN A 21 13.44 -22.51 35.08
C GLN A 21 13.29 -21.25 34.21
N CYS A 22 12.91 -21.39 32.94
CA CYS A 22 12.91 -20.25 32.03
C CYS A 22 11.71 -19.32 32.26
N VAL A 23 11.98 -18.09 32.72
CA VAL A 23 10.95 -17.06 32.94
C VAL A 23 10.66 -16.19 31.71
N HIS A 24 11.46 -16.32 30.65
CA HIS A 24 11.32 -15.49 29.45
C HIS A 24 10.15 -15.96 28.59
N VAL A 25 9.20 -15.05 28.33
CA VAL A 25 7.95 -15.36 27.59
C VAL A 25 7.62 -14.36 26.48
N ALA A 26 8.36 -13.25 26.35
CA ALA A 26 8.04 -12.18 25.41
C ALA A 26 7.98 -12.63 23.93
N GLY A 27 8.93 -13.50 23.51
CA GLY A 27 8.92 -14.08 22.17
C GLY A 27 7.71 -15.00 21.94
N THR A 28 7.39 -15.84 22.93
CA THR A 28 6.23 -16.74 22.91
C THR A 28 4.92 -15.94 22.81
N GLN A 29 4.78 -14.86 23.57
CA GLN A 29 3.63 -13.96 23.51
C GLN A 29 3.48 -13.29 22.14
N ASN A 30 4.60 -12.89 21.52
CA ASN A 30 4.57 -12.33 20.17
C ASN A 30 4.12 -13.36 19.13
N PHE A 31 4.60 -14.61 19.22
CA PHE A 31 4.16 -15.71 18.35
C PHE A 31 2.66 -15.99 18.51
N ILE A 32 2.18 -16.10 19.76
CA ILE A 32 0.76 -16.31 20.08
C ILE A 32 -0.10 -15.21 19.47
N SER A 33 0.25 -13.93 19.66
CA SER A 33 -0.53 -12.82 19.13
C SER A 33 -0.65 -12.85 17.60
N ILE A 34 0.36 -13.36 16.89
CA ILE A 34 0.30 -13.56 15.44
C ILE A 34 -0.60 -14.76 15.11
N ALA A 35 -0.44 -15.88 15.80
CA ALA A 35 -1.22 -17.10 15.58
C ALA A 35 -2.73 -16.89 15.83
N GLU A 36 -3.11 -16.22 16.91
CA GLU A 36 -4.51 -15.88 17.20
C GLU A 36 -5.13 -15.02 16.10
N LYS A 37 -4.38 -14.04 15.57
CA LYS A 37 -4.80 -13.22 14.42
C LYS A 37 -4.97 -14.03 13.14
N LEU A 38 -4.32 -15.19 13.03
CA LEU A 38 -4.49 -16.13 11.92
C LEU A 38 -5.60 -17.17 12.18
N GLY A 39 -6.28 -17.11 13.33
CA GLY A 39 -7.40 -17.99 13.69
C GLY A 39 -7.02 -19.26 14.45
N TYR A 40 -5.80 -19.33 15.01
CA TYR A 40 -5.42 -20.43 15.89
C TYR A 40 -5.97 -20.20 17.31
N ASN A 41 -6.35 -21.30 17.97
CA ASN A 41 -6.64 -21.27 19.40
C ASN A 41 -5.34 -21.51 20.19
N CYS A 42 -4.86 -20.49 20.89
CA CYS A 42 -3.58 -20.57 21.60
C CYS A 42 -3.76 -20.78 23.10
N ILE A 43 -3.07 -21.80 23.63
CA ILE A 43 -3.00 -22.12 25.06
C ILE A 43 -1.58 -21.77 25.54
N PHE A 44 -1.49 -20.80 26.44
CA PHE A 44 -0.22 -20.38 27.03
C PHE A 44 -0.09 -20.88 28.47
N LEU A 45 0.92 -21.71 28.75
CA LEU A 45 1.14 -22.24 30.10
C LEU A 45 1.97 -21.33 31.00
N GLY A 46 2.50 -20.21 30.48
CA GLY A 46 3.29 -19.29 31.29
C GLY A 46 4.80 -19.59 31.35
N PRO A 47 5.52 -18.88 32.22
CA PRO A 47 6.93 -19.11 32.51
C PRO A 47 7.15 -20.37 33.37
N ALA A 48 8.39 -20.84 33.39
CA ALA A 48 8.92 -21.81 34.36
C ALA A 48 8.08 -23.09 34.57
N ASN A 49 7.58 -23.68 33.47
CA ASN A 49 6.73 -24.86 33.53
C ASN A 49 7.56 -26.14 33.74
N SER A 50 7.14 -26.97 34.70
CA SER A 50 7.71 -28.31 34.85
C SER A 50 7.33 -29.19 33.65
N ILE A 51 8.20 -30.12 33.27
CA ILE A 51 7.89 -31.05 32.16
C ILE A 51 6.62 -31.87 32.45
N SER A 52 6.35 -32.20 33.72
CA SER A 52 5.12 -32.92 34.09
C SER A 52 3.86 -32.11 33.79
N ASP A 53 3.87 -30.81 34.07
CA ASP A 53 2.72 -29.94 33.84
C ASP A 53 2.47 -29.72 32.35
N VAL A 54 3.54 -29.55 31.57
CA VAL A 54 3.44 -29.48 30.10
C VAL A 54 2.79 -30.75 29.54
N ILE A 55 3.25 -31.94 29.96
CA ILE A 55 2.70 -33.22 29.51
C ILE A 55 1.24 -33.40 29.93
N LYS A 56 0.88 -33.02 31.16
CA LYS A 56 -0.51 -33.03 31.64
C LYS A 56 -1.41 -32.14 30.78
N SER A 57 -0.92 -30.97 30.41
CA SER A 57 -1.64 -30.02 29.57
C SER A 57 -1.80 -30.50 28.13
N ILE A 58 -0.75 -31.09 27.54
CA ILE A 58 -0.82 -31.74 26.22
C ILE A 58 -1.89 -32.84 26.22
N LYS A 59 -1.91 -33.70 27.26
CA LYS A 59 -2.91 -34.77 27.38
C LYS A 59 -4.34 -34.21 27.49
N LYS A 60 -4.52 -33.10 28.20
CA LYS A 60 -5.83 -32.45 28.40
C LYS A 60 -6.34 -31.78 27.13
N HIS A 61 -5.47 -31.07 26.41
CA HIS A 61 -5.87 -30.17 25.33
C HIS A 61 -5.65 -30.74 23.93
N GLN A 62 -4.89 -31.84 23.79
CA GLN A 62 -4.59 -32.51 22.53
C GLN A 62 -4.22 -31.52 21.40
N PRO A 63 -3.19 -30.68 21.61
CA PRO A 63 -2.85 -29.63 20.66
C PRO A 63 -2.34 -30.21 19.33
N ASP A 64 -2.59 -29.49 18.25
CA ASP A 64 -2.04 -29.80 16.92
C ASP A 64 -0.58 -29.35 16.82
N ILE A 65 -0.20 -28.30 17.57
CA ILE A 65 1.16 -27.76 17.63
C ILE A 65 1.60 -27.56 19.07
N ILE A 66 2.83 -27.96 19.39
CA ILE A 66 3.47 -27.68 20.68
C ILE A 66 4.69 -26.78 20.48
N GLY A 67 4.70 -25.61 21.09
CA GLY A 67 5.84 -24.69 21.12
C GLY A 67 6.51 -24.65 22.49
N LEU A 68 7.73 -25.16 22.60
CA LEU A 68 8.51 -25.09 23.85
C LEU A 68 9.55 -23.98 23.78
N SER A 69 9.77 -23.25 24.88
CA SER A 69 10.80 -22.21 24.95
C SER A 69 11.78 -22.37 26.11
N TYR A 70 13.06 -22.13 25.86
CA TYR A 70 14.12 -22.09 26.88
C TYR A 70 15.27 -21.16 26.45
N ARG A 71 15.61 -20.18 27.30
CA ARG A 71 16.64 -19.15 26.98
C ARG A 71 17.76 -19.02 28.02
N LEU A 72 17.81 -19.90 29.02
CA LEU A 72 18.87 -19.85 30.04
C LEU A 72 20.12 -20.58 29.53
N THR A 73 20.85 -21.25 30.42
CA THR A 73 22.10 -21.94 30.14
C THR A 73 21.91 -23.07 29.11
N PRO A 74 22.67 -23.11 28.00
CA PRO A 74 22.49 -24.12 26.97
C PRO A 74 22.56 -25.57 27.47
N GLU A 75 23.46 -25.88 28.40
CA GLU A 75 23.69 -27.25 28.89
C GLU A 75 22.49 -27.82 29.66
N THR A 76 21.71 -26.95 30.32
CA THR A 76 20.58 -27.36 31.17
C THR A 76 19.32 -27.68 30.37
N VAL A 77 19.27 -27.35 29.07
CA VAL A 77 18.13 -27.71 28.20
C VAL A 77 18.11 -29.19 27.82
N LYS A 78 19.28 -29.83 27.71
CA LYS A 78 19.41 -31.25 27.34
C LYS A 78 18.63 -32.19 28.27
N PRO A 79 18.82 -32.15 29.62
CA PRO A 79 18.08 -33.03 30.51
C PRO A 79 16.57 -32.75 30.49
N LEU A 80 16.14 -31.49 30.31
CA LEU A 80 14.73 -31.12 30.18
C LEU A 80 14.08 -31.76 28.95
N LEU A 81 14.74 -31.68 27.79
CA LEU A 81 14.24 -32.26 26.55
C LEU A 81 14.24 -33.79 26.57
N LYS A 82 15.28 -34.42 27.14
CA LYS A 82 15.28 -35.88 27.36
C LYS A 82 14.09 -36.32 28.22
N SER A 83 13.81 -35.58 29.30
CA SER A 83 12.66 -35.82 30.16
C SER A 83 11.32 -35.61 29.43
N PHE A 84 11.22 -34.55 28.63
CA PHE A 84 10.04 -34.25 27.81
C PHE A 84 9.75 -35.38 26.83
N PHE A 85 10.70 -35.74 25.96
CA PHE A 85 10.46 -36.76 24.94
C PHE A 85 10.17 -38.15 25.53
N ARG A 86 10.82 -38.53 26.63
CA ARG A 86 10.53 -39.79 27.33
C ARG A 86 9.08 -39.88 27.83
N LYS A 87 8.48 -38.76 28.22
CA LYS A 87 7.08 -38.70 28.66
C LYS A 87 6.12 -38.49 27.49
N TYR A 88 6.50 -37.64 26.54
CA TYR A 88 5.71 -37.29 25.37
C TYR A 88 5.44 -38.51 24.48
N GLN A 89 6.43 -39.36 24.24
CA GLN A 89 6.28 -40.60 23.46
C GLN A 89 5.30 -41.62 24.06
N LYS A 90 4.91 -41.45 25.33
CA LYS A 90 3.93 -42.33 26.01
C LYS A 90 2.49 -41.81 25.92
N LEU A 91 2.27 -40.67 25.27
CA LEU A 91 0.94 -40.10 25.09
C LEU A 91 0.25 -40.71 23.87
N ASP A 92 -1.05 -40.99 24.01
CA ASP A 92 -1.88 -41.50 22.92
C ASP A 92 -2.03 -40.49 21.77
N HIS A 93 -2.00 -39.19 22.10
CA HIS A 93 -2.01 -38.09 21.14
C HIS A 93 -0.62 -37.50 20.98
N GLN A 94 -0.17 -37.39 19.74
CA GLN A 94 1.03 -36.66 19.34
C GLN A 94 0.59 -35.46 18.48
N ALA A 95 1.08 -34.28 18.81
CA ALA A 95 0.90 -33.09 17.98
C ALA A 95 1.50 -33.31 16.58
N GLU A 96 0.90 -32.69 15.58
CA GLU A 96 1.37 -32.74 14.19
C GLU A 96 2.75 -32.09 14.06
N GLN A 97 3.02 -31.07 14.87
CA GLN A 97 4.26 -30.30 14.83
C GLN A 97 4.79 -29.92 16.20
N LEU A 98 6.11 -29.96 16.33
CA LEU A 98 6.87 -29.55 17.51
C LEU A 98 7.79 -28.39 17.16
N TYR A 99 7.61 -27.27 17.85
CA TYR A 99 8.42 -26.07 17.70
C TYR A 99 9.27 -25.84 18.96
N PHE A 100 10.46 -25.28 18.76
CA PHE A 100 11.31 -24.86 19.89
C PHE A 100 11.84 -23.44 19.72
N ALA A 101 11.80 -22.63 20.78
CA ALA A 101 12.37 -21.29 20.80
C ALA A 101 13.46 -21.13 21.87
N GLY A 102 14.59 -20.49 21.53
CA GLY A 102 15.71 -20.34 22.44
C GLY A 102 16.67 -19.22 22.04
N THR A 103 17.82 -19.11 22.71
CA THR A 103 18.94 -18.33 22.18
C THR A 103 19.67 -19.14 21.11
N ALA A 104 20.47 -18.52 20.24
CA ALA A 104 21.21 -19.22 19.19
C ALA A 104 22.02 -20.43 19.74
N LYS A 105 22.74 -20.25 20.85
CA LYS A 105 23.49 -21.31 21.54
C LYS A 105 22.60 -22.44 22.07
N VAL A 106 21.40 -22.12 22.58
CA VAL A 106 20.43 -23.15 22.99
C VAL A 106 19.96 -23.93 21.77
N ILE A 107 19.60 -23.24 20.68
CA ILE A 107 19.09 -23.89 19.45
C ILE A 107 20.13 -24.83 18.84
N GLU A 108 21.41 -24.49 18.84
CA GLU A 108 22.49 -25.40 18.39
C GLU A 108 22.47 -26.75 19.12
N ILE A 109 22.20 -26.74 20.42
CA ILE A 109 22.04 -27.95 21.22
C ILE A 109 20.72 -28.65 20.91
N VAL A 110 19.61 -27.90 20.81
CA VAL A 110 18.28 -28.49 20.57
C VAL A 110 18.20 -29.14 19.19
N LYS A 111 18.95 -28.68 18.18
CA LYS A 111 19.04 -29.32 16.87
C LYS A 111 19.54 -30.79 16.91
N GLN A 112 20.17 -31.21 18.02
CA GLN A 112 20.52 -32.61 18.25
C GLN A 112 19.28 -33.50 18.47
N PHE A 113 18.14 -32.91 18.86
CA PHE A 113 16.83 -33.56 18.99
C PHE A 113 16.04 -33.38 17.69
N LYS A 114 16.09 -34.41 16.83
CA LYS A 114 15.52 -34.40 15.47
C LYS A 114 13.98 -34.39 15.40
N GLN A 115 13.31 -34.43 16.55
CA GLN A 115 11.85 -34.46 16.65
C GLN A 115 11.20 -33.07 16.48
N PHE A 116 11.97 -31.97 16.56
CA PHE A 116 11.42 -30.63 16.33
C PHE A 116 11.39 -30.30 14.84
N ASP A 117 10.28 -29.73 14.39
CA ASP A 117 10.05 -29.33 13.00
C ASP A 117 10.59 -27.93 12.71
N ARG A 118 10.55 -27.03 13.70
CA ARG A 118 10.96 -25.62 13.57
C ARG A 118 11.66 -25.11 14.81
N TYR A 119 12.57 -24.15 14.60
CA TYR A 119 13.36 -23.50 15.63
C TYR A 119 13.22 -21.99 15.51
N PHE A 120 13.15 -21.30 16.65
CA PHE A 120 13.07 -19.85 16.75
C PHE A 120 14.19 -19.31 17.66
N ILE A 121 14.92 -18.30 17.22
CA ILE A 121 15.95 -17.59 18.01
C ILE A 121 15.48 -16.22 18.52
N GLY A 122 14.35 -15.73 18.02
CA GLY A 122 13.65 -14.53 18.49
C GLY A 122 13.88 -13.27 17.65
N ASP A 123 14.56 -13.38 16.50
CA ASP A 123 14.73 -12.32 15.50
C ASP A 123 13.89 -12.56 14.24
N GLU A 124 13.04 -13.60 14.23
CA GLU A 124 12.22 -13.95 13.08
C GLU A 124 11.29 -12.80 12.69
N SER A 125 11.25 -12.55 11.39
CA SER A 125 10.32 -11.58 10.83
C SER A 125 8.87 -12.06 11.01
N ARG A 126 7.92 -11.12 11.08
CA ARG A 126 6.48 -11.46 11.07
C ARG A 126 6.12 -12.31 9.85
N TYR A 127 6.76 -12.04 8.72
CA TYR A 127 6.60 -12.80 7.49
C TYR A 127 6.94 -14.29 7.69
N GLU A 128 8.06 -14.60 8.33
CA GLU A 128 8.47 -15.99 8.58
C GLU A 128 7.49 -16.71 9.50
N ILE A 129 7.02 -16.06 10.55
CA ILE A 129 6.01 -16.65 11.46
C ILE A 129 4.70 -16.94 10.70
N ILE A 130 4.22 -15.99 9.89
CA ILE A 130 3.00 -16.19 9.06
C ILE A 130 3.21 -17.33 8.07
N SER A 131 4.37 -17.39 7.40
CA SER A 131 4.68 -18.43 6.42
C SER A 131 4.73 -19.81 7.05
N ILE A 132 5.34 -19.93 8.24
CA ILE A 132 5.36 -21.19 8.99
C ILE A 132 3.94 -21.64 9.33
N LEU A 133 3.12 -20.76 9.91
CA LEU A 133 1.76 -21.09 10.34
C LEU A 133 0.84 -21.41 9.13
N LYS A 134 0.92 -20.66 8.02
CA LYS A 134 0.02 -20.92 6.88
C LYS A 134 0.38 -22.15 6.05
N ASN A 135 1.65 -22.55 6.04
CA ASN A 135 2.14 -23.68 5.22
C ASN A 135 2.09 -25.04 5.94
N GLU A 136 1.43 -25.13 7.10
CA GLU A 136 1.29 -26.37 7.88
C GLU A 136 0.44 -27.46 7.20
N ASN A 137 -0.20 -27.16 6.06
CA ASN A 137 -1.04 -28.13 5.34
C ASN A 137 -0.28 -28.97 4.30
N VAL A 138 1.05 -28.82 4.17
CA VAL A 138 1.83 -29.56 3.16
C VAL A 138 2.87 -30.45 3.84
N HIS A 139 2.54 -31.74 3.99
CA HIS A 139 3.39 -32.79 4.58
C HIS A 139 4.63 -33.17 3.72
N ASN A 140 5.09 -32.32 2.79
CA ASN A 140 6.23 -32.64 1.93
C ASN A 140 7.37 -31.64 2.06
N LYS A 141 8.58 -32.18 2.05
CA LYS A 141 9.88 -31.50 2.18
C LYS A 141 9.94 -30.19 1.38
N ILE A 142 10.18 -29.12 2.13
CA ILE A 142 10.80 -27.83 1.80
C ILE A 142 11.15 -27.64 0.31
N ASN A 143 10.23 -27.02 -0.43
CA ASN A 143 10.55 -26.09 -1.51
C ASN A 143 9.88 -24.75 -1.13
N HIS A 144 10.59 -23.88 -0.43
CA HIS A 144 10.04 -22.64 0.15
C HIS A 144 9.44 -21.65 -0.86
N SER A 145 9.69 -21.79 -2.16
CA SER A 145 9.26 -20.86 -3.20
C SER A 145 7.92 -21.21 -3.87
N SER A 146 7.41 -22.43 -3.78
CA SER A 146 6.19 -22.84 -4.50
C SER A 146 4.87 -22.42 -3.83
N ASP A 147 4.91 -22.06 -2.55
CA ASP A 147 3.70 -21.91 -1.74
C ASP A 147 3.29 -20.43 -1.53
N ILE A 148 4.14 -19.49 -1.94
CA ILE A 148 3.88 -18.05 -1.78
C ILE A 148 3.17 -17.53 -3.04
N PRO A 149 1.95 -16.96 -2.93
CA PRO A 149 1.22 -16.56 -4.12
C PRO A 149 1.92 -15.46 -4.92
N SER A 150 1.94 -15.60 -6.25
CA SER A 150 2.63 -14.69 -7.18
C SER A 150 1.72 -13.62 -7.80
N SER A 151 0.46 -13.53 -7.37
CA SER A 151 -0.49 -12.48 -7.76
C SER A 151 -0.81 -11.56 -6.58
N LEU A 152 -1.13 -10.29 -6.84
CA LEU A 152 -1.48 -9.33 -5.80
C LEU A 152 -2.66 -9.82 -4.94
N ILE A 153 -3.73 -10.28 -5.59
CA ILE A 153 -4.98 -10.65 -4.91
C ILE A 153 -4.76 -11.87 -4.02
N SER A 154 -4.13 -12.92 -4.54
CA SER A 154 -3.83 -14.10 -3.73
C SER A 154 -2.83 -13.80 -2.62
N ARG A 155 -1.88 -12.89 -2.83
CA ARG A 155 -0.93 -12.45 -1.79
C ARG A 155 -1.62 -11.66 -0.67
N LEU A 156 -2.58 -10.79 -1.02
CA LEU A 156 -3.40 -10.07 -0.06
C LEU A 156 -4.19 -11.03 0.83
N GLU A 157 -4.92 -11.97 0.24
CA GLU A 157 -5.67 -12.99 0.98
C GLU A 157 -4.75 -13.86 1.85
N TRP A 158 -3.59 -14.25 1.31
CA TRP A 158 -2.60 -15.02 2.05
C TRP A 158 -2.01 -14.25 3.25
N LYS A 159 -1.86 -12.92 3.19
CA LYS A 159 -1.27 -12.17 4.32
C LYS A 159 -2.30 -11.66 5.34
N LYS A 160 -3.60 -11.71 5.03
CA LYS A 160 -4.65 -11.28 5.97
C LYS A 160 -4.48 -11.94 7.36
N PRO A 161 -4.70 -11.18 8.45
CA PRO A 161 -5.22 -9.80 8.50
C PRO A 161 -4.14 -8.70 8.37
N PHE A 162 -2.89 -9.04 8.05
CA PHE A 162 -1.80 -8.07 7.99
C PHE A 162 -1.68 -7.42 6.60
N PRO A 163 -1.27 -6.14 6.53
CA PRO A 163 -1.07 -5.45 5.25
C PRO A 163 0.16 -5.95 4.51
N LEU A 164 0.13 -5.85 3.18
CA LEU A 164 1.35 -5.98 2.37
C LEU A 164 2.24 -4.75 2.59
N ILE A 165 3.56 -4.95 2.58
CA ILE A 165 4.55 -3.88 2.64
C ILE A 165 5.17 -3.73 1.25
N ARG A 166 5.34 -2.49 0.81
CA ARG A 166 5.87 -2.15 -0.52
C ARG A 166 6.89 -1.02 -0.40
N ALA A 167 7.93 -1.02 -1.23
CA ALA A 167 8.83 0.13 -1.39
C ALA A 167 9.23 0.33 -2.87
N HIS A 168 9.62 1.55 -3.22
CA HIS A 168 10.30 1.83 -4.50
C HIS A 168 11.76 1.42 -4.44
N PHE A 169 12.27 0.85 -5.53
CA PHE A 169 13.70 0.55 -5.66
C PHE A 169 14.15 0.58 -7.12
N GLY A 170 15.32 1.16 -7.35
CA GLY A 170 15.96 1.27 -8.66
C GLY A 170 17.17 2.19 -8.55
N LEU A 171 18.35 1.63 -8.73
CA LEU A 171 19.63 2.35 -8.69
C LEU A 171 20.06 2.71 -10.12
N PRO A 172 20.95 3.71 -10.34
CA PRO A 172 21.43 4.11 -11.67
C PRO A 172 22.36 3.09 -12.34
N SER A 173 22.18 1.80 -12.06
CA SER A 173 22.87 0.67 -12.66
C SER A 173 21.97 -0.56 -12.56
N LEU A 174 21.82 -1.28 -13.68
CA LEU A 174 21.08 -2.55 -13.71
C LEU A 174 21.69 -3.55 -12.74
N GLU A 175 23.01 -3.74 -12.78
CA GLU A 175 23.69 -4.72 -11.92
C GLU A 175 23.47 -4.43 -10.43
N ARG A 176 23.68 -3.17 -10.01
CA ARG A 176 23.44 -2.76 -8.61
C ARG A 176 21.97 -2.94 -8.21
N THR A 177 21.04 -2.68 -9.14
CA THR A 177 19.62 -2.93 -8.91
C THR A 177 19.32 -4.41 -8.75
N LEU A 178 19.90 -5.30 -9.55
CA LEU A 178 19.71 -6.75 -9.42
C LEU A 178 20.23 -7.27 -8.08
N GLN A 179 21.43 -6.85 -7.68
CA GLN A 179 22.01 -7.18 -6.37
C GLN A 179 21.15 -6.66 -5.22
N GLY A 180 20.66 -5.42 -5.33
CA GLY A 180 19.79 -4.82 -4.33
C GLY A 180 18.43 -5.51 -4.21
N ILE A 181 17.80 -5.89 -5.32
CA ILE A 181 16.55 -6.67 -5.32
C ILE A 181 16.75 -7.99 -4.58
N LYS A 182 17.84 -8.71 -4.88
CA LYS A 182 18.18 -9.95 -4.19
C LYS A 182 18.31 -9.73 -2.68
N LYS A 183 19.08 -8.72 -2.27
CA LYS A 183 19.28 -8.39 -0.85
C LYS A 183 17.98 -8.05 -0.12
N ILE A 184 17.12 -7.24 -0.75
CA ILE A 184 15.81 -6.87 -0.20
C ILE A 184 14.90 -8.10 -0.06
N ALA A 185 14.87 -8.96 -1.08
CA ALA A 185 14.07 -10.18 -1.07
C ALA A 185 14.55 -11.18 0.01
N GLU A 186 15.87 -11.34 0.17
CA GLU A 186 16.49 -12.16 1.22
C GLU A 186 16.22 -11.64 2.63
N ALA A 187 16.07 -10.32 2.80
CA ALA A 187 15.71 -9.71 4.07
C ALA A 187 14.25 -9.96 4.49
N LYS A 188 13.38 -10.35 3.54
CA LYS A 188 11.97 -10.71 3.78
C LYS A 188 11.11 -9.63 4.46
N VAL A 189 11.51 -8.37 4.33
CA VAL A 189 10.88 -7.22 5.03
C VAL A 189 9.70 -6.61 4.27
N LEU A 190 9.58 -6.88 2.96
CA LEU A 190 8.50 -6.34 2.12
C LEU A 190 7.96 -7.37 1.13
N ASP A 191 6.74 -7.17 0.66
CA ASP A 191 6.04 -8.08 -0.25
C ASP A 191 6.06 -7.61 -1.70
N VAL A 192 6.31 -6.33 -1.97
CA VAL A 192 6.30 -5.76 -3.33
C VAL A 192 7.45 -4.79 -3.54
N ILE A 193 8.29 -5.08 -4.53
CA ILE A 193 9.32 -4.15 -5.01
C ILE A 193 8.74 -3.36 -6.19
N SER A 194 8.63 -2.06 -6.03
CA SER A 194 8.23 -1.16 -7.11
C SER A 194 9.46 -0.66 -7.86
N ILE A 195 9.71 -1.25 -9.01
CA ILE A 195 10.81 -0.88 -9.88
C ILE A 195 10.66 0.60 -10.27
N ALA A 196 11.70 1.37 -9.99
CA ALA A 196 11.86 2.75 -10.41
C ALA A 196 12.76 2.78 -11.65
N PRO A 197 12.20 2.69 -12.87
CA PRO A 197 12.98 2.82 -14.10
C PRO A 197 13.48 4.26 -14.28
N ASP A 198 14.61 4.43 -14.96
CA ASP A 198 15.09 5.76 -15.34
C ASP A 198 14.17 6.44 -16.36
N GLN A 199 14.33 7.74 -16.56
CA GLN A 199 13.47 8.52 -17.45
C GLN A 199 13.53 8.03 -18.91
N ASN A 200 14.72 7.64 -19.40
CA ASN A 200 14.88 7.05 -20.75
C ASN A 200 14.04 5.79 -20.92
N THR A 201 14.00 4.89 -19.92
CA THR A 201 13.15 3.70 -19.96
C THR A 201 11.67 4.07 -19.96
N GLN A 202 11.27 5.01 -19.10
CA GLN A 202 9.86 5.42 -18.97
C GLN A 202 9.30 6.01 -20.28
N GLU A 203 10.10 6.82 -20.97
CA GLU A 203 9.65 7.55 -22.15
C GLU A 203 10.02 6.86 -23.46
N ASN A 204 11.22 6.27 -23.56
CA ASN A 204 11.87 5.95 -24.83
C ASN A 204 12.26 4.47 -24.99
N PHE A 205 11.69 3.55 -24.20
CA PHE A 205 12.05 2.11 -24.31
C PHE A 205 11.88 1.54 -25.73
N PHE A 206 10.79 1.86 -26.42
CA PHE A 206 10.54 1.45 -27.81
C PHE A 206 11.10 2.41 -28.86
N HIS A 207 11.86 3.40 -28.43
CA HIS A 207 12.42 4.48 -29.25
C HIS A 207 13.90 4.68 -28.90
N PRO A 208 14.76 3.65 -29.11
CA PRO A 208 16.16 3.70 -28.71
C PRO A 208 16.93 4.88 -29.31
N GLN A 209 16.58 5.32 -30.52
CA GLN A 209 17.16 6.49 -31.18
C GLN A 209 16.87 7.83 -30.48
N GLU A 210 15.87 7.88 -29.60
CA GLU A 210 15.50 9.07 -28.81
C GLU A 210 16.05 9.01 -27.37
N GLN A 211 16.76 7.93 -27.00
CA GLN A 211 17.40 7.81 -25.69
C GLN A 211 18.67 8.67 -25.64
N LYS A 212 18.82 9.42 -24.55
CA LYS A 212 20.02 10.23 -24.30
C LYS A 212 20.97 9.46 -23.40
N GLU A 213 22.13 9.09 -23.93
CA GLU A 213 23.11 8.26 -23.20
C GLU A 213 23.57 8.95 -21.91
N GLU A 214 23.77 10.27 -21.93
CA GLU A 214 24.19 11.06 -20.77
C GLU A 214 23.15 11.08 -19.63
N LEU A 215 21.89 10.71 -19.91
CA LEU A 215 20.82 10.62 -18.92
C LEU A 215 20.56 9.17 -18.46
N SER A 216 21.40 8.23 -18.85
CA SER A 216 21.27 6.82 -18.44
C SER A 216 21.37 6.69 -16.91
N GLY A 217 20.36 6.07 -16.30
CA GLY A 217 20.27 5.95 -14.84
C GLY A 217 19.69 7.17 -14.12
N ALA A 218 19.31 8.24 -14.86
CA ALA A 218 18.70 9.41 -14.25
C ALA A 218 17.34 9.07 -13.61
N GLY A 219 17.30 9.14 -12.27
CA GLY A 219 16.11 8.89 -11.48
C GLY A 219 15.72 7.43 -11.30
N GLY A 220 16.53 6.45 -11.76
CA GLY A 220 16.18 5.05 -11.61
C GLY A 220 17.08 4.07 -12.37
N VAL A 221 16.62 2.82 -12.47
CA VAL A 221 17.35 1.76 -13.17
C VAL A 221 17.26 1.89 -14.69
N PRO A 222 18.39 1.86 -15.43
CA PRO A 222 18.37 1.84 -16.87
C PRO A 222 17.97 0.44 -17.39
N LEU A 223 16.79 0.33 -18.01
CA LEU A 223 16.32 -0.88 -18.69
C LEU A 223 16.24 -0.58 -20.19
N ARG A 224 16.91 -1.39 -21.01
CA ARG A 224 17.12 -1.09 -22.44
C ARG A 224 16.57 -2.16 -23.35
N ASN A 225 16.42 -3.38 -22.85
CA ASN A 225 15.88 -4.49 -23.62
C ASN A 225 14.96 -5.38 -22.76
N VAL A 226 14.30 -6.34 -23.40
CA VAL A 226 13.37 -7.27 -22.74
C VAL A 226 14.07 -8.16 -21.70
N ASP A 227 15.31 -8.55 -21.95
CA ASP A 227 16.07 -9.42 -21.05
C ASP A 227 16.39 -8.73 -19.72
N ASP A 228 16.59 -7.41 -19.70
CA ASP A 228 16.77 -6.64 -18.46
C ASP A 228 15.58 -6.82 -17.51
N PHE A 229 14.34 -6.82 -18.03
CA PHE A 229 13.15 -7.09 -17.23
C PHE A 229 13.10 -8.54 -16.72
N ASN A 230 13.50 -9.50 -17.54
CA ASN A 230 13.58 -10.91 -17.12
C ASN A 230 14.64 -11.11 -16.03
N LYS A 231 15.75 -10.35 -16.07
CA LYS A 231 16.76 -10.34 -15.02
C LYS A 231 16.19 -9.79 -13.71
N LEU A 232 15.39 -8.71 -13.74
CA LEU A 232 14.68 -8.22 -12.55
C LEU A 232 13.75 -9.30 -11.96
N ASP A 233 12.98 -9.99 -12.81
CA ASP A 233 12.09 -11.07 -12.36
C ASP A 233 12.85 -12.24 -11.74
N LYS A 234 14.01 -12.61 -12.31
CA LYS A 234 14.88 -13.64 -11.71
C LYS A 234 15.47 -13.18 -10.37
N ALA A 235 15.92 -11.93 -10.27
CA ALA A 235 16.54 -11.39 -9.06
C ALA A 235 15.58 -11.33 -7.87
N ARG A 236 14.26 -11.21 -8.10
CA ARG A 236 13.28 -11.23 -7.01
C ARG A 236 12.90 -12.64 -6.53
N GLN A 237 13.37 -13.72 -7.15
CA GLN A 237 12.98 -15.10 -6.75
C GLN A 237 13.68 -15.60 -5.47
N TYR A 238 14.50 -14.75 -4.83
CA TYR A 238 15.16 -15.07 -3.57
C TYR A 238 14.25 -14.78 -2.37
N GLY A 239 14.64 -15.32 -1.20
CA GLY A 239 13.98 -15.03 0.08
C GLY A 239 12.47 -15.21 0.05
N ASN A 240 11.72 -14.12 0.25
CA ASN A 240 10.25 -14.15 0.28
C ASN A 240 9.55 -13.93 -1.08
N THR A 241 10.29 -13.92 -2.18
CA THR A 241 9.75 -13.79 -3.55
C THR A 241 8.79 -12.60 -3.70
N PRO A 242 9.22 -11.35 -3.43
CA PRO A 242 8.34 -10.20 -3.49
C PRO A 242 7.78 -10.02 -4.91
N LEU A 243 6.56 -9.50 -5.04
CA LEU A 243 5.99 -9.16 -6.35
C LEU A 243 6.75 -7.98 -6.96
N LEU A 244 6.78 -7.89 -8.30
CA LEU A 244 7.26 -6.69 -8.98
C LEU A 244 6.10 -5.81 -9.43
N ARG A 245 6.30 -4.50 -9.31
CA ARG A 245 5.40 -3.48 -9.85
C ARG A 245 6.22 -2.41 -10.56
N ILE A 246 5.71 -1.86 -11.65
CA ILE A 246 6.34 -0.74 -12.37
C ILE A 246 5.29 0.29 -12.80
N TYR A 247 5.69 1.57 -12.93
CA TYR A 247 4.82 2.61 -13.46
C TYR A 247 4.54 2.38 -14.95
N ALA A 248 3.35 2.76 -15.42
CA ALA A 248 3.14 2.92 -16.85
C ALA A 248 4.07 4.06 -17.31
N GLY A 249 4.84 3.83 -18.39
CA GLY A 249 5.72 4.86 -18.95
C GLY A 249 4.95 6.09 -19.41
N THR A 250 5.58 6.99 -20.17
CA THR A 250 4.95 8.27 -20.57
C THR A 250 4.50 8.31 -22.03
N ARG A 251 4.75 7.23 -22.77
CA ARG A 251 4.14 6.88 -24.06
C ARG A 251 4.17 5.37 -24.28
N ASP A 252 3.61 4.90 -25.39
CA ASP A 252 3.52 3.47 -25.74
C ASP A 252 2.86 2.59 -24.66
N PHE A 253 1.93 3.15 -23.90
CA PHE A 253 1.36 2.53 -22.69
C PHE A 253 0.93 1.08 -22.88
N ILE A 254 0.26 0.76 -23.99
CA ILE A 254 -0.20 -0.61 -24.29
C ILE A 254 0.96 -1.55 -24.62
N LYS A 255 1.99 -1.09 -25.34
CA LYS A 255 3.17 -1.90 -25.65
C LYS A 255 3.95 -2.20 -24.38
N LEU A 256 4.16 -1.18 -23.53
CA LEU A 256 4.78 -1.34 -22.21
C LEU A 256 3.97 -2.27 -21.31
N ALA A 257 2.66 -2.12 -21.25
CA ALA A 257 1.79 -2.99 -20.46
C ALA A 257 1.91 -4.47 -20.88
N LYS A 258 1.94 -4.76 -22.18
CA LYS A 258 2.18 -6.11 -22.72
C LYS A 258 3.56 -6.64 -22.32
N LEU A 259 4.60 -5.81 -22.44
CA LEU A 259 5.97 -6.15 -22.03
C LEU A 259 6.01 -6.52 -20.55
N TYR A 260 5.55 -5.64 -19.68
CA TYR A 260 5.60 -5.81 -18.23
C TYR A 260 4.80 -7.03 -17.75
N ASN A 261 3.65 -7.28 -18.37
CA ASN A 261 2.86 -8.47 -18.06
C ASN A 261 3.57 -9.77 -18.46
N LYS A 262 4.33 -9.75 -19.58
CA LYS A 262 5.06 -10.92 -20.07
C LYS A 262 6.36 -11.20 -19.29
N THR A 263 7.03 -10.17 -18.79
CA THR A 263 8.38 -10.29 -18.20
C THR A 263 8.38 -10.34 -16.69
N ILE A 264 7.86 -9.30 -16.03
CA ILE A 264 7.91 -9.15 -14.57
C ILE A 264 6.60 -9.51 -13.87
N ASN A 265 5.61 -10.00 -14.63
CA ASN A 265 4.25 -10.26 -14.16
C ASN A 265 3.72 -9.10 -13.30
N ASN A 266 3.74 -7.89 -13.88
CA ASN A 266 3.47 -6.64 -13.17
C ASN A 266 2.23 -6.72 -12.27
N ALA A 267 2.42 -6.57 -10.96
CA ALA A 267 1.40 -6.85 -9.95
C ALA A 267 0.16 -5.96 -10.09
N TRP A 268 0.34 -4.70 -10.52
CA TRP A 268 -0.72 -3.78 -10.92
C TRP A 268 -0.18 -2.64 -11.76
N ALA A 269 -1.05 -2.03 -12.57
CA ALA A 269 -0.71 -0.84 -13.33
C ALA A 269 -0.85 0.43 -12.48
N ALA A 270 0.00 1.43 -12.71
CA ALA A 270 -0.16 2.77 -12.15
C ALA A 270 -0.16 3.81 -13.27
N ILE A 271 -1.31 4.42 -13.50
CA ILE A 271 -1.60 5.27 -14.66
C ILE A 271 -2.35 6.53 -14.19
N PRO A 272 -1.85 7.75 -14.40
CA PRO A 272 -2.60 8.96 -14.06
C PRO A 272 -3.69 9.24 -15.10
N ILE A 273 -4.57 10.20 -14.84
CA ILE A 273 -5.48 10.75 -15.86
C ILE A 273 -4.86 12.02 -16.46
N PHE A 274 -4.52 12.99 -15.61
CA PHE A 274 -4.14 14.36 -15.98
C PHE A 274 -2.62 14.60 -16.03
N TRP A 275 -1.80 13.70 -15.48
CA TRP A 275 -0.33 13.90 -15.33
C TRP A 275 0.50 13.08 -16.31
N PHE A 276 1.84 13.18 -16.21
CA PHE A 276 2.82 12.48 -17.05
C PHE A 276 2.72 12.81 -18.53
N ASN A 277 2.64 14.10 -18.82
CA ASN A 277 2.48 14.64 -20.16
C ASN A 277 3.16 16.01 -20.24
N GLN A 278 2.87 16.80 -21.28
CA GLN A 278 3.48 18.12 -21.45
C GLN A 278 3.14 19.10 -20.32
N MET A 279 2.02 18.91 -19.61
CA MET A 279 1.59 19.76 -18.50
C MET A 279 2.59 19.76 -17.35
N ASP A 280 3.16 18.60 -17.00
CA ASP A 280 4.19 18.46 -15.98
C ASP A 280 5.58 18.19 -16.56
N ARG A 281 5.73 18.32 -17.89
CA ARG A 281 6.97 18.13 -18.65
C ARG A 281 7.60 16.74 -18.50
N ARG A 282 6.80 15.73 -18.17
CA ARG A 282 7.28 14.35 -17.97
C ARG A 282 7.05 13.41 -19.15
N GLY A 283 6.26 13.85 -20.13
CA GLY A 283 5.98 13.05 -21.32
C GLY A 283 5.70 13.92 -22.55
N PRO A 284 5.78 13.32 -23.75
CA PRO A 284 5.76 14.07 -25.00
C PRO A 284 4.34 14.44 -25.46
N LEU A 285 3.30 13.86 -24.87
CA LEU A 285 1.91 14.03 -25.30
C LEU A 285 1.29 15.31 -24.72
N SER A 286 0.41 15.97 -25.47
CA SER A 286 -0.46 17.02 -24.92
C SER A 286 -1.45 16.44 -23.90
N LEU A 287 -1.96 17.25 -22.96
CA LEU A 287 -2.94 16.84 -21.94
C LEU A 287 -4.13 16.02 -22.49
N ARG A 288 -4.84 16.50 -23.51
CA ARG A 288 -6.01 15.78 -24.08
C ARG A 288 -5.62 14.41 -24.67
N ARG A 289 -4.51 14.37 -25.40
CA ARG A 289 -4.00 13.14 -26.03
C ARG A 289 -3.49 12.13 -25.00
N SER A 290 -2.86 12.58 -23.91
CA SER A 290 -2.45 11.69 -22.83
C SER A 290 -3.66 11.12 -22.09
N ILE A 291 -4.67 11.94 -21.77
CA ILE A 291 -5.92 11.46 -21.16
C ILE A 291 -6.52 10.32 -22.01
N GLN A 292 -6.66 10.52 -23.33
CA GLN A 292 -7.17 9.48 -24.22
C GLN A 292 -6.39 8.16 -24.09
N GLN A 293 -5.07 8.21 -24.21
CA GLN A 293 -4.23 7.01 -24.13
C GLN A 293 -4.21 6.38 -22.73
N HIS A 294 -4.32 7.17 -21.67
CA HIS A 294 -4.46 6.66 -20.31
C HIS A 294 -5.76 5.89 -20.14
N LEU A 295 -6.90 6.40 -20.62
CA LEU A 295 -8.17 5.68 -20.57
C LEU A 295 -8.13 4.39 -21.38
N GLU A 296 -7.48 4.39 -22.55
CA GLU A 296 -7.25 3.18 -23.34
C GLU A 296 -6.38 2.16 -22.60
N ALA A 297 -5.31 2.61 -21.94
CA ALA A 297 -4.44 1.76 -21.12
C ALA A 297 -5.16 1.18 -19.91
N ILE A 298 -5.94 1.99 -19.18
CA ILE A 298 -6.74 1.54 -18.04
C ILE A 298 -7.77 0.49 -18.51
N ARG A 299 -8.47 0.74 -19.62
CA ARG A 299 -9.42 -0.23 -20.21
C ARG A 299 -8.74 -1.55 -20.59
N TRP A 300 -7.53 -1.49 -21.14
CA TRP A 300 -6.77 -2.67 -21.52
C TRP A 300 -6.44 -3.57 -20.32
N HIS A 301 -6.07 -2.96 -19.18
CA HIS A 301 -5.81 -3.65 -17.92
C HIS A 301 -7.10 -4.20 -17.30
N GLY A 302 -8.18 -3.41 -17.30
CA GLY A 302 -9.49 -3.82 -16.81
C GLY A 302 -10.02 -5.08 -17.50
N LYS A 303 -9.96 -5.12 -18.84
CA LYS A 303 -10.33 -6.31 -19.65
C LYS A 303 -9.54 -7.57 -19.29
N ARG A 304 -8.35 -7.44 -18.69
CA ARG A 304 -7.46 -8.55 -18.29
C ARG A 304 -7.49 -8.83 -16.80
N SER A 305 -8.35 -8.16 -16.05
CA SER A 305 -8.43 -8.27 -14.58
C SER A 305 -7.10 -7.95 -13.88
N ILE A 306 -6.21 -7.17 -14.52
CA ILE A 306 -4.99 -6.66 -13.88
C ILE A 306 -5.42 -5.48 -12.99
N PRO A 307 -5.05 -5.45 -11.70
CA PRO A 307 -5.40 -4.33 -10.82
C PRO A 307 -4.83 -3.00 -11.34
N VAL A 308 -5.52 -1.91 -11.04
CA VAL A 308 -5.13 -0.56 -11.51
C VAL A 308 -5.14 0.43 -10.34
N GLU A 309 -4.02 1.12 -10.18
CA GLU A 309 -3.86 2.33 -9.38
C GLU A 309 -3.99 3.53 -10.32
N ILE A 310 -4.93 4.45 -10.04
CA ILE A 310 -4.91 5.77 -10.69
C ILE A 310 -4.30 6.75 -9.69
N ASN A 311 -3.08 7.18 -10.01
CA ASN A 311 -2.19 7.88 -9.09
C ASN A 311 -2.35 9.42 -9.19
N ASP A 312 -3.50 9.90 -9.66
CA ASP A 312 -3.76 11.31 -9.96
C ASP A 312 -3.90 12.23 -8.72
N PRO A 313 -4.66 11.84 -7.66
CA PRO A 313 -5.08 12.80 -6.62
C PRO A 313 -3.97 13.45 -5.81
N HIS A 314 -2.86 12.74 -5.63
CA HIS A 314 -1.72 13.30 -4.89
C HIS A 314 -0.88 14.25 -5.73
N HIS A 315 -0.94 14.20 -7.07
CA HIS A 315 -0.24 15.16 -7.90
C HIS A 315 -0.87 16.55 -7.82
N TRP A 316 -2.18 16.65 -7.59
CA TRP A 316 -2.85 17.90 -7.22
C TRP A 316 -2.37 18.40 -5.86
N SER A 317 -2.40 17.53 -4.84
CA SER A 317 -1.94 17.90 -3.49
C SER A 317 -0.46 18.26 -3.43
N LEU A 318 0.43 17.59 -4.19
CA LEU A 318 1.86 17.94 -4.28
C LEU A 318 2.09 19.34 -4.88
N ARG A 319 1.08 19.89 -5.56
CA ARG A 319 1.10 21.22 -6.16
C ARG A 319 0.34 22.26 -5.34
N ASN A 320 0.02 21.91 -4.09
CA ASN A 320 -0.76 22.72 -3.15
C ASN A 320 -2.20 23.00 -3.61
N ALA A 321 -2.81 22.13 -4.42
CA ALA A 321 -4.24 22.24 -4.68
C ALA A 321 -5.05 22.11 -3.36
N PRO A 322 -6.23 22.77 -3.26
CA PRO A 322 -7.15 22.59 -2.14
C PRO A 322 -7.50 21.13 -1.92
N ASP A 323 -7.75 20.75 -0.66
CA ASP A 323 -8.07 19.36 -0.34
C ASP A 323 -9.33 18.87 -1.08
N ALA A 324 -10.31 19.75 -1.32
CA ALA A 324 -11.54 19.45 -2.05
C ALA A 324 -11.28 19.00 -3.51
N ILE A 325 -10.33 19.63 -4.22
CA ILE A 325 -9.92 19.19 -5.57
C ILE A 325 -9.33 17.78 -5.50
N ALA A 326 -8.44 17.52 -4.54
CA ALA A 326 -7.82 16.21 -4.39
C ALA A 326 -8.85 15.11 -4.02
N VAL A 327 -9.91 15.45 -3.30
CA VAL A 327 -11.01 14.53 -2.96
C VAL A 327 -11.90 14.29 -4.19
N ALA A 328 -12.24 15.34 -4.93
CA ALA A 328 -13.00 15.26 -6.18
C ALA A 328 -12.29 14.38 -7.22
N ASP A 329 -10.99 14.60 -7.41
CA ASP A 329 -10.18 13.83 -8.35
C ASP A 329 -10.09 12.35 -7.94
N MET A 330 -9.95 12.03 -6.65
CA MET A 330 -9.98 10.63 -6.20
C MET A 330 -11.30 9.95 -6.52
N TYR A 331 -12.42 10.65 -6.29
CA TYR A 331 -13.73 10.12 -6.61
C TYR A 331 -13.93 9.92 -8.11
N LEU A 332 -13.51 10.91 -8.92
CA LEU A 332 -13.50 10.82 -10.38
C LEU A 332 -12.66 9.64 -10.88
N CYS A 333 -11.46 9.44 -10.33
CA CYS A 333 -10.61 8.30 -10.65
C CYS A 333 -11.30 6.96 -10.41
N GLY A 334 -12.02 6.82 -9.28
CA GLY A 334 -12.82 5.63 -8.98
C GLY A 334 -13.94 5.39 -10.01
N ILE A 335 -14.66 6.46 -10.39
CA ILE A 335 -15.71 6.40 -11.42
C ILE A 335 -15.14 5.96 -12.77
N ILE A 336 -14.02 6.56 -13.17
CA ILE A 336 -13.31 6.24 -14.42
C ILE A 336 -12.89 4.77 -14.41
N ALA A 337 -12.21 4.31 -13.36
CA ALA A 337 -11.74 2.93 -13.24
C ALA A 337 -12.90 1.95 -13.36
N LYS A 338 -14.00 2.19 -12.63
CA LYS A 338 -15.20 1.34 -12.66
C LYS A 338 -15.83 1.29 -14.05
N LYS A 339 -16.02 2.45 -14.70
CA LYS A 339 -16.61 2.52 -16.06
C LYS A 339 -15.72 1.89 -17.14
N LEU A 340 -14.40 1.85 -16.93
CA LEU A 340 -13.45 1.19 -17.82
C LEU A 340 -13.28 -0.32 -17.56
N GLY A 341 -14.05 -0.88 -16.62
CA GLY A 341 -14.06 -2.31 -16.32
C GLY A 341 -12.89 -2.79 -15.47
N VAL A 342 -12.25 -1.91 -14.71
CA VAL A 342 -11.29 -2.33 -13.67
C VAL A 342 -12.04 -3.12 -12.61
N LYS A 343 -11.52 -4.28 -12.19
CA LYS A 343 -12.14 -5.09 -11.12
C LYS A 343 -11.56 -4.79 -9.73
N HIS A 344 -10.26 -4.54 -9.67
CA HIS A 344 -9.51 -4.27 -8.45
C HIS A 344 -8.85 -2.91 -8.58
N PHE A 345 -9.43 -1.89 -7.95
CA PHE A 345 -8.90 -0.53 -7.96
C PHE A 345 -8.06 -0.28 -6.72
N ILE A 346 -6.80 0.14 -6.92
CA ILE A 346 -5.88 0.45 -5.84
C ILE A 346 -5.98 1.93 -5.53
N ALA A 347 -6.63 2.24 -4.41
CA ALA A 347 -6.78 3.59 -3.90
C ALA A 347 -5.53 3.98 -3.10
N GLN A 348 -4.58 4.65 -3.75
CA GLN A 348 -3.37 5.14 -3.07
C GLN A 348 -3.63 6.48 -2.36
N TYR A 349 -3.63 6.44 -1.04
CA TYR A 349 -3.69 7.58 -0.15
C TYR A 349 -2.28 8.04 0.23
N MET A 350 -1.83 9.15 -0.36
CA MET A 350 -0.60 9.82 0.05
C MET A 350 -0.92 10.83 1.15
N PHE A 351 -0.41 10.57 2.35
CA PHE A 351 -0.52 11.42 3.54
C PHE A 351 0.51 12.54 3.51
N ASN A 352 0.38 13.51 4.42
CA ASN A 352 1.26 14.66 4.59
C ASN A 352 1.52 15.37 3.27
N THR A 353 0.47 15.48 2.45
CA THR A 353 0.53 16.05 1.11
C THR A 353 -0.66 16.98 0.94
N PRO A 354 -0.45 18.31 1.00
CA PRO A 354 0.85 18.99 1.09
C PRO A 354 1.55 18.84 2.47
N PRO A 355 2.86 19.13 2.59
CA PRO A 355 3.64 18.80 3.80
C PRO A 355 3.23 19.53 5.08
N ASN A 356 2.58 20.70 5.00
CA ASN A 356 2.20 21.49 6.18
C ASN A 356 0.78 21.18 6.69
N ILE A 357 0.11 20.17 6.13
CA ILE A 357 -1.20 19.75 6.60
C ILE A 357 -1.08 19.08 7.98
N SER A 358 -2.04 19.32 8.88
CA SER A 358 -2.07 18.65 10.18
C SER A 358 -2.50 17.18 10.03
N PHE A 359 -2.11 16.32 10.98
CA PHE A 359 -2.44 14.90 10.91
C PHE A 359 -3.95 14.63 10.91
N GLU A 360 -4.70 15.38 11.71
CA GLU A 360 -6.15 15.25 11.84
C GLU A 360 -6.84 15.68 10.54
N MET A 361 -6.48 16.85 9.99
CA MET A 361 -7.09 17.35 8.76
C MET A 361 -6.72 16.53 7.54
N ASP A 362 -5.49 15.99 7.51
CA ASP A 362 -5.08 15.06 6.45
C ASP A 362 -5.82 13.73 6.55
N LEU A 363 -5.99 13.17 7.75
CA LEU A 363 -6.82 11.99 7.94
C LEU A 363 -8.28 12.26 7.54
N ALA A 364 -8.84 13.45 7.83
CA ALA A 364 -10.19 13.83 7.42
C ALA A 364 -10.32 13.83 5.89
N LYS A 365 -9.34 14.43 5.19
CA LYS A 365 -9.25 14.38 3.73
C LYS A 365 -9.16 12.96 3.18
N ILE A 366 -8.32 12.11 3.78
CA ILE A 366 -8.18 10.72 3.33
C ILE A 366 -9.45 9.90 3.61
N LEU A 367 -10.13 10.12 4.75
CA LEU A 367 -11.42 9.48 4.99
C LEU A 367 -12.50 9.96 4.03
N ALA A 368 -12.55 11.25 3.69
CA ALA A 368 -13.48 11.77 2.68
C ALA A 368 -13.28 11.08 1.32
N LYS A 369 -12.01 10.94 0.89
CA LYS A 369 -11.65 10.16 -0.31
C LYS A 369 -12.13 8.71 -0.22
N ASN A 370 -11.86 8.05 0.90
CA ASN A 370 -12.18 6.64 1.09
C ASN A 370 -13.68 6.38 1.18
N GLU A 371 -14.44 7.25 1.82
CA GLU A 371 -15.89 7.14 1.96
C GLU A 371 -16.57 7.26 0.58
N LEU A 372 -16.17 8.26 -0.21
CA LEU A 372 -16.66 8.41 -1.58
C LEU A 372 -16.31 7.20 -2.45
N LEU A 373 -15.07 6.72 -2.41
CA LEU A 373 -14.68 5.53 -3.19
C LEU A 373 -15.46 4.27 -2.79
N LYS A 374 -15.73 4.08 -1.49
CA LYS A 374 -16.53 2.94 -1.02
C LYS A 374 -17.94 2.93 -1.57
N THR A 375 -18.54 4.09 -1.86
CA THR A 375 -19.86 4.15 -2.52
C THR A 375 -19.86 3.51 -3.92
N LEU A 376 -18.68 3.35 -4.53
CA LEU A 376 -18.53 2.72 -5.84
C LEU A 376 -18.33 1.20 -5.77
N GLU A 377 -18.07 0.63 -4.59
CA GLU A 377 -17.85 -0.81 -4.46
C GLU A 377 -19.09 -1.64 -4.78
N ASN A 378 -18.88 -2.75 -5.48
CA ASN A 378 -19.88 -3.78 -5.70
C ASN A 378 -19.16 -5.12 -6.02
N ASP A 379 -19.91 -6.15 -6.41
CA ASP A 379 -19.32 -7.46 -6.70
C ASP A 379 -18.33 -7.46 -7.87
N SER A 380 -18.44 -6.48 -8.77
CA SER A 380 -17.57 -6.32 -9.94
C SER A 380 -16.43 -5.31 -9.76
N PHE A 381 -16.43 -4.52 -8.68
CA PHE A 381 -15.48 -3.43 -8.42
C PHE A 381 -15.11 -3.39 -6.93
N ARG A 382 -13.87 -3.78 -6.62
CA ARG A 382 -13.32 -3.83 -5.26
C ARG A 382 -12.22 -2.80 -5.07
N ILE A 383 -12.26 -2.10 -3.94
CA ILE A 383 -11.24 -1.15 -3.53
C ILE A 383 -10.17 -1.87 -2.70
N ILE A 384 -8.91 -1.68 -3.11
CA ILE A 384 -7.73 -2.07 -2.34
C ILE A 384 -7.08 -0.80 -1.83
N THR A 385 -7.09 -0.59 -0.53
CA THR A 385 -6.53 0.61 0.10
C THR A 385 -5.01 0.50 0.21
N GLN A 386 -4.29 1.50 -0.30
CA GLN A 386 -2.86 1.64 -0.13
C GLN A 386 -2.55 2.98 0.52
N VAL A 387 -1.69 3.00 1.54
CA VAL A 387 -1.25 4.23 2.20
C VAL A 387 0.24 4.48 1.95
N ARG A 388 0.65 5.74 1.95
CA ARG A 388 2.06 6.14 1.95
C ARG A 388 2.26 7.51 2.59
N THR A 389 3.46 7.76 3.09
CA THR A 389 3.91 9.09 3.49
C THR A 389 4.17 9.96 2.25
N GLY A 390 3.89 11.25 2.35
CA GLY A 390 4.17 12.25 1.32
C GLY A 390 5.66 12.54 1.26
N LEU A 391 6.26 12.39 0.07
CA LEU A 391 7.71 12.55 -0.11
C LEU A 391 8.24 13.91 0.34
N ALA A 392 7.49 14.99 0.07
CA ALA A 392 7.84 16.36 0.43
C ALA A 392 7.81 16.62 1.94
N SER A 393 7.26 15.70 2.75
CA SER A 393 7.24 15.83 4.22
C SER A 393 8.52 15.32 4.89
N PHE A 394 9.41 14.65 4.16
CA PHE A 394 10.65 14.13 4.72
C PHE A 394 11.69 15.26 4.88
N PRO A 395 12.24 15.46 6.09
CA PRO A 395 13.36 16.36 6.31
C PRO A 395 14.68 15.74 5.83
N LEU A 396 15.65 16.59 5.48
CA LEU A 396 17.01 16.17 5.08
C LEU A 396 17.76 15.37 6.16
N ASN A 397 17.56 15.71 7.43
CA ASN A 397 18.20 14.99 8.53
C ASN A 397 17.54 13.61 8.70
N THR A 398 18.32 12.55 8.51
CA THR A 398 17.82 11.16 8.50
C THR A 398 17.20 10.73 9.83
N ASN A 399 17.68 11.22 10.98
CA ASN A 399 17.06 10.92 12.28
C ASN A 399 15.67 11.55 12.38
N LYS A 400 15.50 12.80 11.93
CA LYS A 400 14.19 13.45 11.85
C LYS A 400 13.29 12.75 10.84
N ALA A 401 13.85 12.30 9.70
CA ALA A 401 13.13 11.57 8.67
C ALA A 401 12.58 10.22 9.18
N LYS A 402 13.36 9.49 9.99
CA LYS A 402 12.91 8.27 10.67
C LYS A 402 11.75 8.57 11.64
N GLY A 403 11.82 9.69 12.37
CA GLY A 403 10.72 10.17 13.21
C GLY A 403 9.44 10.46 12.40
N GLN A 404 9.57 11.16 11.27
CA GLN A 404 8.45 11.45 10.35
C GLN A 404 7.86 10.17 9.75
N LEU A 405 8.69 9.21 9.34
CA LEU A 405 8.25 7.91 8.82
C LEU A 405 7.38 7.19 9.86
N ALA A 406 7.85 7.10 11.11
CA ALA A 406 7.11 6.43 12.17
C ALA A 406 5.79 7.14 12.52
N ALA A 407 5.83 8.47 12.70
CA ALA A 407 4.65 9.26 13.05
C ALA A 407 3.58 9.22 11.96
N SER A 408 3.95 9.43 10.70
CA SER A 408 3.01 9.37 9.57
C SER A 408 2.44 7.96 9.37
N SER A 409 3.25 6.90 9.57
CA SER A 409 2.78 5.51 9.49
C SER A 409 1.73 5.18 10.55
N LEU A 410 1.84 5.75 11.76
CA LEU A 410 0.84 5.60 12.81
C LEU A 410 -0.53 6.12 12.36
N ILE A 411 -0.56 7.33 11.79
CA ILE A 411 -1.80 7.96 11.31
C ILE A 411 -2.38 7.19 10.11
N GLN A 412 -1.53 6.77 9.19
CA GLN A 412 -1.92 5.94 8.05
C GLN A 412 -2.63 4.64 8.46
N LEU A 413 -2.19 4.01 9.56
CA LEU A 413 -2.75 2.77 10.07
C LEU A 413 -4.15 2.90 10.66
N LEU A 414 -4.64 4.12 10.93
CA LEU A 414 -6.02 4.34 11.35
C LEU A 414 -7.03 3.96 10.25
N LEU A 415 -6.62 3.94 8.97
CA LEU A 415 -7.46 3.41 7.87
C LEU A 415 -7.53 1.89 7.80
N LYS A 416 -6.68 1.16 8.53
CA LYS A 416 -6.51 -0.30 8.40
C LYS A 416 -6.26 -0.70 6.93
N PRO A 417 -5.18 -0.19 6.31
CA PRO A 417 -4.94 -0.34 4.89
C PRO A 417 -4.65 -1.78 4.49
N ASN A 418 -4.85 -2.11 3.21
CA ASN A 418 -4.45 -3.41 2.63
C ASN A 418 -2.96 -3.44 2.27
N ILE A 419 -2.39 -2.29 1.88
CA ILE A 419 -1.00 -2.14 1.47
C ILE A 419 -0.40 -0.89 2.14
N ILE A 420 0.80 -1.02 2.69
CA ILE A 420 1.60 0.11 3.18
C ILE A 420 2.78 0.28 2.23
N HIS A 421 2.81 1.41 1.54
CA HIS A 421 3.97 1.81 0.75
C HIS A 421 4.90 2.66 1.62
N VAL A 422 6.01 2.03 2.01
CA VAL A 422 7.12 2.60 2.78
C VAL A 422 7.96 3.47 1.87
N VAL A 423 7.89 4.77 2.11
CA VAL A 423 8.84 5.73 1.55
C VAL A 423 10.08 5.70 2.42
N SER A 424 11.25 5.48 1.81
CA SER A 424 12.51 5.38 2.55
C SER A 424 12.80 6.68 3.31
N PHE A 425 13.33 6.60 4.53
CA PHE A 425 13.75 7.81 5.25
C PHE A 425 14.85 8.60 4.51
N SER A 426 15.54 7.97 3.54
CA SER A 426 16.54 8.61 2.69
C SER A 426 15.97 9.53 1.61
N GLU A 427 14.64 9.57 1.40
CA GLU A 427 13.94 10.30 0.31
C GLU A 427 14.48 11.70 0.02
N ALA A 428 14.66 12.53 1.05
CA ALA A 428 15.13 13.91 0.88
C ALA A 428 16.65 14.02 0.69
N SER A 429 17.42 12.98 1.05
CA SER A 429 18.87 12.98 1.10
C SER A 429 19.52 12.34 -0.13
N HIS A 430 19.12 11.12 -0.51
CA HIS A 430 19.73 10.36 -1.59
C HIS A 430 18.82 9.23 -2.08
N ALA A 431 19.13 8.66 -3.25
CA ALA A 431 18.41 7.49 -3.77
C ALA A 431 18.54 6.31 -2.80
N ALA A 432 17.41 5.68 -2.45
CA ALA A 432 17.39 4.64 -1.42
C ALA A 432 18.21 3.41 -1.82
N PHE A 433 19.18 3.07 -0.98
CA PHE A 433 19.92 1.80 -1.07
C PHE A 433 19.10 0.66 -0.42
N PRO A 434 19.46 -0.61 -0.69
CA PRO A 434 18.80 -1.76 -0.07
C PRO A 434 18.71 -1.66 1.46
N GLU A 435 19.75 -1.15 2.12
CA GLU A 435 19.85 -1.01 3.56
C GLU A 435 18.85 0.02 4.10
N ASP A 436 18.69 1.16 3.41
CA ASP A 436 17.72 2.19 3.81
C ASP A 436 16.29 1.66 3.72
N ILE A 437 15.99 0.88 2.68
CA ILE A 437 14.67 0.26 2.50
C ILE A 437 14.42 -0.75 3.60
N ILE A 438 15.40 -1.61 3.89
CA ILE A 438 15.28 -2.62 4.94
C ILE A 438 15.05 -1.97 6.30
N GLU A 439 15.85 -0.97 6.66
CA GLU A 439 15.70 -0.23 7.90
C GLU A 439 14.36 0.52 7.96
N SER A 440 13.94 1.17 6.88
CA SER A 440 12.64 1.85 6.80
C SER A 440 11.48 0.86 7.00
N CYS A 441 11.55 -0.32 6.39
CA CYS A 441 10.54 -1.36 6.55
C CYS A 441 10.49 -1.89 8.00
N GLN A 442 11.63 -2.03 8.67
CA GLN A 442 11.70 -2.44 10.08
C GLN A 442 11.07 -1.40 11.02
N ILE A 443 11.30 -0.10 10.77
CA ILE A 443 10.65 0.99 11.51
C ILE A 443 9.14 0.88 11.36
N VAL A 444 8.63 0.77 10.13
CA VAL A 444 7.19 0.66 9.86
C VAL A 444 6.61 -0.63 10.45
N ASP A 445 7.33 -1.75 10.37
CA ASP A 445 6.92 -3.03 10.95
C ASP A 445 6.68 -2.93 12.46
N GLN A 446 7.54 -2.19 13.16
CA GLN A 446 7.39 -1.91 14.59
C GLN A 446 6.13 -1.06 14.87
N VAL A 447 5.83 -0.05 14.04
CA VAL A 447 4.59 0.73 14.18
C VAL A 447 3.36 -0.14 13.93
N VAL A 448 3.37 -0.97 12.88
CA VAL A 448 2.30 -1.95 12.59
C VAL A 448 2.09 -2.88 13.77
N LYS A 449 3.17 -3.40 14.35
CA LYS A 449 3.11 -4.29 15.52
C LYS A 449 2.36 -3.61 16.66
N LYS A 450 2.72 -2.37 17.01
CA LYS A 450 2.08 -1.63 18.09
C LYS A 450 0.62 -1.33 17.80
N MET A 451 0.31 -0.80 16.62
CA MET A 451 -1.07 -0.51 16.20
C MET A 451 -1.96 -1.75 16.17
N SER A 452 -1.41 -2.92 15.84
CA SER A 452 -2.17 -4.17 15.83
C SER A 452 -2.62 -4.64 17.22
N SER A 453 -2.12 -4.02 18.29
CA SER A 453 -2.50 -4.26 19.69
C SER A 453 -3.14 -3.02 20.34
N SER A 454 -3.36 -1.95 19.57
CA SER A 454 -3.88 -0.68 20.07
C SER A 454 -5.26 -0.38 19.46
N ASN A 455 -6.07 0.37 20.19
CA ASN A 455 -7.34 0.92 19.71
C ASN A 455 -7.27 2.45 19.65
N VAL A 456 -6.24 2.98 18.98
CA VAL A 456 -6.08 4.42 18.79
C VAL A 456 -7.20 4.93 17.90
N ARG A 457 -7.84 6.03 18.30
CA ARG A 457 -8.86 6.74 17.54
C ARG A 457 -8.58 8.23 17.56
N LEU A 458 -8.83 8.89 16.44
CA LEU A 458 -8.95 10.33 16.36
C LEU A 458 -10.42 10.64 16.16
N ASP A 459 -10.99 11.39 17.10
CA ASP A 459 -12.36 11.88 16.97
C ASP A 459 -12.44 13.25 17.61
N ASN A 460 -12.75 14.25 16.78
CA ASN A 460 -13.08 15.59 17.24
C ASN A 460 -14.06 16.24 16.25
N LYS A 461 -14.78 17.25 16.72
CA LYS A 461 -15.81 17.93 15.93
C LYS A 461 -15.27 18.51 14.61
N LEU A 462 -14.14 19.21 14.67
CA LEU A 462 -13.52 19.87 13.52
C LEU A 462 -13.12 18.88 12.41
N TYR A 463 -12.60 17.73 12.80
CA TYR A 463 -12.24 16.62 11.92
C TYR A 463 -13.44 16.10 11.13
N ASN A 464 -14.56 15.84 11.81
CA ASN A 464 -15.78 15.34 11.19
C ASN A 464 -16.41 16.40 10.26
N GLU A 465 -16.49 17.65 10.70
CA GLU A 465 -16.97 18.77 9.87
C GLU A 465 -16.14 18.95 8.60
N ARG A 466 -14.80 18.84 8.70
CA ARG A 466 -13.90 18.91 7.55
C ARG A 466 -14.18 17.78 6.57
N LYS A 467 -14.29 16.54 7.04
CA LYS A 467 -14.57 15.37 6.20
C LYS A 467 -15.89 15.56 5.42
N GLU A 468 -16.97 15.92 6.10
CA GLU A 468 -18.28 16.11 5.46
C GLU A 468 -18.29 17.27 4.46
N SER A 469 -17.64 18.39 4.79
CA SER A 469 -17.49 19.52 3.85
C SER A 469 -16.75 19.12 2.57
N LEU A 470 -15.66 18.36 2.70
CA LEU A 470 -14.90 17.85 1.55
C LEU A 470 -15.72 16.89 0.69
N ILE A 471 -16.53 16.03 1.31
CA ILE A 471 -17.45 15.12 0.60
C ILE A 471 -18.49 15.91 -0.20
N LYS A 472 -19.12 16.93 0.42
CA LYS A 472 -20.12 17.80 -0.24
C LYS A 472 -19.52 18.47 -1.48
N GLN A 473 -18.38 19.14 -1.32
CA GLN A 473 -17.71 19.85 -2.41
C GLN A 473 -17.26 18.89 -3.52
N ALA A 474 -16.65 17.76 -3.18
CA ALA A 474 -16.19 16.78 -4.17
C ALA A 474 -17.33 16.19 -5.02
N LYS A 475 -18.46 15.84 -4.40
CA LYS A 475 -19.65 15.37 -5.13
C LYS A 475 -20.16 16.44 -6.08
N TRP A 476 -20.25 17.69 -5.62
CA TRP A 476 -20.70 18.80 -6.45
C TRP A 476 -19.80 18.98 -7.69
N ILE A 477 -18.48 19.00 -7.50
CA ILE A 477 -17.50 19.12 -8.60
C ILE A 477 -17.63 17.98 -9.61
N VAL A 478 -17.75 16.74 -9.14
CA VAL A 478 -17.85 15.57 -10.04
C VAL A 478 -19.20 15.53 -10.78
N ASN A 479 -20.27 16.03 -10.17
CA ASN A 479 -21.61 16.12 -10.78
C ASN A 479 -21.72 17.25 -11.81
N LEU A 480 -20.79 18.21 -11.81
CA LEU A 480 -20.69 19.24 -12.83
C LEU A 480 -20.17 18.69 -14.18
N ILE A 481 -19.35 17.63 -14.16
CA ILE A 481 -18.65 17.10 -15.35
C ILE A 481 -19.55 16.87 -16.57
N PRO A 482 -20.73 16.21 -16.47
CA PRO A 482 -21.63 16.03 -17.61
C PRO A 482 -22.08 17.32 -18.28
N ARG A 483 -22.15 18.41 -17.50
CA ARG A 483 -22.61 19.70 -17.99
C ARG A 483 -21.51 20.44 -18.75
N LEU A 484 -20.23 20.15 -18.49
CA LEU A 484 -19.09 20.78 -19.16
C LEU A 484 -18.90 20.36 -20.63
N THR A 485 -19.86 19.66 -21.23
CA THR A 485 -19.84 19.38 -22.66
C THR A 485 -20.23 20.62 -23.48
N ARG A 486 -19.78 20.67 -24.74
CA ARG A 486 -20.32 21.61 -25.75
C ARG A 486 -21.31 20.93 -26.70
N ASP A 487 -21.35 19.61 -26.66
CA ASP A 487 -22.17 18.75 -27.50
C ASP A 487 -22.91 17.79 -26.58
N HIS A 488 -24.17 18.13 -26.26
CA HIS A 488 -25.01 17.34 -25.36
C HIS A 488 -25.63 16.12 -26.06
N GLU A 489 -25.66 16.11 -27.40
CA GLU A 489 -26.39 15.11 -28.17
C GLU A 489 -25.53 13.87 -28.48
N ASN A 490 -24.19 14.01 -28.55
CA ASN A 490 -23.29 12.94 -28.99
C ASN A 490 -22.36 12.35 -27.91
N ILE A 491 -22.72 12.42 -26.62
CA ILE A 491 -21.84 11.93 -25.54
C ILE A 491 -22.42 10.74 -24.77
N GLU A 492 -21.87 9.55 -25.06
CA GLU A 492 -22.23 8.32 -24.34
C GLU A 492 -21.78 8.32 -22.86
N CYS A 493 -20.60 8.89 -22.56
CA CYS A 493 -20.07 8.89 -21.19
C CYS A 493 -19.16 10.10 -20.89
N PRO A 494 -19.69 11.17 -20.27
CA PRO A 494 -18.94 12.41 -20.05
C PRO A 494 -17.66 12.24 -19.22
N TRP A 495 -17.70 11.40 -18.18
CA TRP A 495 -16.54 11.10 -17.32
C TRP A 495 -15.41 10.35 -18.01
N LEU A 496 -15.62 9.84 -19.23
CA LEU A 496 -14.60 9.17 -20.04
C LEU A 496 -14.24 9.97 -21.30
N ASN A 497 -14.78 11.18 -21.48
CA ASN A 497 -14.51 11.99 -22.66
C ASN A 497 -13.22 12.80 -22.45
N PRO A 498 -12.14 12.58 -23.23
CA PRO A 498 -10.88 13.28 -23.03
C PRO A 498 -10.98 14.81 -23.19
N SER A 499 -11.92 15.30 -23.99
CA SER A 499 -12.15 16.73 -24.19
C SER A 499 -12.83 17.37 -22.97
N ILE A 500 -13.79 16.69 -22.34
CA ILE A 500 -14.44 17.21 -21.12
C ILE A 500 -13.44 17.18 -19.96
N LEU A 501 -12.69 16.09 -19.82
CA LEU A 501 -11.68 15.98 -18.78
C LEU A 501 -10.59 17.06 -18.96
N SER A 502 -10.11 17.33 -20.17
CA SER A 502 -9.12 18.42 -20.37
C SER A 502 -9.71 19.79 -20.02
N ARG A 503 -11.00 20.03 -20.29
CA ARG A 503 -11.68 21.28 -19.91
C ARG A 503 -11.68 21.54 -18.39
N LEU A 504 -11.70 20.50 -17.54
CA LEU A 504 -11.59 20.70 -16.09
C LEU A 504 -10.32 21.49 -15.73
N VAL A 505 -9.21 21.18 -16.40
CA VAL A 505 -7.92 21.84 -16.18
C VAL A 505 -7.87 23.20 -16.88
N GLU A 506 -8.32 23.25 -18.14
CA GLU A 506 -8.28 24.46 -18.98
C GLU A 506 -9.13 25.60 -18.39
N LEU A 507 -10.26 25.27 -17.76
CA LEU A 507 -11.14 26.23 -17.10
C LEU A 507 -10.69 26.58 -15.67
N GLY A 508 -9.70 25.88 -15.11
CA GLY A 508 -9.28 26.08 -13.72
C GLY A 508 -10.26 25.49 -12.69
N ILE A 509 -11.12 24.56 -13.09
CA ILE A 509 -11.95 23.78 -12.16
C ILE A 509 -11.04 22.87 -11.33
N PHE A 510 -10.16 22.13 -12.00
CA PHE A 510 -9.00 21.50 -11.40
C PHE A 510 -7.78 22.40 -11.62
N ASP A 511 -7.32 23.04 -10.54
CA ASP A 511 -6.17 23.94 -10.58
C ASP A 511 -5.29 23.75 -9.33
N ALA A 512 -4.07 24.28 -9.38
CA ALA A 512 -3.16 24.29 -8.24
C ALA A 512 -2.20 25.49 -8.33
N PRO A 513 -1.76 26.09 -7.20
CA PRO A 513 -0.87 27.25 -7.23
C PRO A 513 0.42 27.02 -8.04
N HIS A 514 0.96 25.78 -8.02
CA HIS A 514 2.19 25.46 -8.74
C HIS A 514 2.02 25.30 -10.26
N LEU A 515 0.80 25.49 -10.80
CA LEU A 515 0.54 25.54 -12.24
C LEU A 515 0.67 26.95 -12.82
N LYS A 516 1.18 27.93 -12.05
CA LYS A 516 1.43 29.28 -12.56
C LYS A 516 2.31 29.23 -13.83
N ASN A 517 1.90 29.97 -14.86
CA ASN A 517 2.53 30.00 -16.19
C ASN A 517 2.52 28.64 -16.94
N ASN A 518 1.59 27.74 -16.60
CA ASN A 518 1.40 26.50 -17.32
C ASN A 518 0.62 26.76 -18.63
N ARG A 519 0.95 25.99 -19.68
CA ARG A 519 0.27 26.10 -20.98
C ARG A 519 -1.17 25.54 -20.98
N PHE A 520 -1.45 24.62 -20.05
CA PHE A 520 -2.70 23.87 -20.00
C PHE A 520 -3.56 24.29 -18.80
N GLY A 521 -2.99 24.33 -17.60
CA GLY A 521 -3.67 24.77 -16.38
C GLY A 521 -3.55 26.27 -16.13
N LYS A 522 -4.51 26.85 -15.42
CA LYS A 522 -4.55 28.29 -15.13
C LYS A 522 -3.51 28.72 -14.09
N GLY A 523 -3.29 27.94 -13.04
CA GLY A 523 -2.38 28.28 -11.95
C GLY A 523 -2.75 29.56 -11.22
N MET A 524 -4.04 29.90 -11.19
CA MET A 524 -4.57 31.15 -10.63
C MET A 524 -5.05 30.96 -9.20
N ILE A 525 -5.40 29.72 -8.84
CA ILE A 525 -5.87 29.41 -7.49
C ILE A 525 -4.82 29.77 -6.43
N LYS A 526 -5.27 30.43 -5.37
CA LYS A 526 -4.48 30.72 -4.17
C LYS A 526 -4.97 29.82 -3.06
N THR A 527 -4.05 29.23 -2.30
CA THR A 527 -4.38 28.31 -1.21
C THR A 527 -3.64 28.64 0.07
N LYS A 528 -4.27 28.39 1.22
CA LYS A 528 -3.66 28.58 2.53
C LYS A 528 -3.99 27.42 3.46
N VAL A 529 -3.13 27.21 4.46
CA VAL A 529 -3.42 26.31 5.58
C VAL A 529 -4.40 27.00 6.52
N ILE A 530 -5.63 26.50 6.60
CA ILE A 530 -6.70 27.01 7.45
C ILE A 530 -7.11 25.92 8.42
N LYS A 531 -6.99 26.18 9.73
CA LYS A 531 -7.25 25.19 10.79
C LYS A 531 -6.55 23.84 10.58
N GLY A 532 -5.38 23.85 9.92
CA GLY A 532 -4.58 22.66 9.62
C GLY A 532 -4.90 21.97 8.29
N GLY A 533 -5.96 22.35 7.56
CA GLY A 533 -6.30 21.85 6.22
C GLY A 533 -5.92 22.82 5.10
N TYR A 534 -5.95 22.40 3.85
CA TYR A 534 -5.66 23.26 2.68
C TYR A 534 -6.95 23.70 1.98
N ASP A 535 -7.19 25.01 1.98
CA ASP A 535 -8.38 25.63 1.39
C ASP A 535 -8.00 26.72 0.38
N SER A 536 -8.90 26.94 -0.58
CA SER A 536 -8.84 28.10 -1.47
C SER A 536 -9.09 29.38 -0.70
N ILE A 537 -8.47 30.46 -1.16
CA ILE A 537 -8.70 31.81 -0.63
C ILE A 537 -9.05 32.78 -1.75
N ASN A 538 -9.93 33.74 -1.44
CA ASN A 538 -10.27 34.84 -2.34
C ASN A 538 -9.16 35.93 -2.37
N GLU A 539 -9.41 37.02 -3.10
CA GLU A 539 -8.49 38.17 -3.18
C GLU A 539 -8.27 38.88 -1.84
N TYR A 540 -9.20 38.73 -0.88
CA TYR A 540 -9.09 39.27 0.48
C TYR A 540 -8.38 38.32 1.47
N ASN A 541 -7.86 37.18 0.98
CA ASN A 541 -7.25 36.10 1.78
C ASN A 541 -8.22 35.38 2.73
N GLU A 542 -9.52 35.45 2.46
CA GLU A 542 -10.55 34.73 3.21
C GLU A 542 -10.79 33.36 2.58
N PRO A 543 -11.04 32.31 3.38
CA PRO A 543 -11.35 30.98 2.85
C PRO A 543 -12.63 31.01 2.02
N ILE A 544 -12.59 30.38 0.83
CA ILE A 544 -13.75 30.15 -0.03
C ILE A 544 -13.90 28.67 -0.34
N SER A 545 -15.13 28.20 -0.51
CA SER A 545 -15.36 26.83 -0.95
C SER A 545 -15.07 26.67 -2.44
N GLU A 546 -14.78 25.44 -2.86
CA GLU A 546 -14.62 25.15 -4.30
C GLU A 546 -15.95 25.29 -5.04
N ILE A 547 -17.09 25.12 -4.36
CA ILE A 547 -18.41 25.36 -4.95
C ILE A 547 -18.55 26.83 -5.34
N GLU A 548 -18.24 27.75 -4.42
CA GLU A 548 -18.29 29.19 -4.68
C GLU A 548 -17.31 29.58 -5.78
N ARG A 549 -16.04 29.17 -5.64
CA ARG A 549 -14.97 29.48 -6.61
C ARG A 549 -15.30 29.01 -8.02
N ILE A 550 -15.80 27.79 -8.18
CA ILE A 550 -16.13 27.24 -9.49
C ILE A 550 -17.41 27.87 -10.04
N SER A 551 -18.37 28.23 -9.20
CA SER A 551 -19.59 28.92 -9.65
C SER A 551 -19.28 30.27 -10.29
N GLU A 552 -18.31 31.02 -9.75
CA GLU A 552 -17.82 32.26 -10.37
C GLU A 552 -17.19 32.00 -11.75
N ILE A 553 -16.36 30.96 -11.89
CA ILE A 553 -15.78 30.56 -13.18
C ILE A 553 -16.87 30.24 -14.21
N LEU A 554 -17.96 29.58 -13.80
CA LEU A 554 -19.05 29.21 -14.70
C LEU A 554 -19.91 30.41 -15.11
N LEU A 555 -20.07 31.39 -14.23
CA LEU A 555 -20.77 32.64 -14.52
C LEU A 555 -20.05 33.45 -15.60
N ASP A 556 -18.73 33.52 -15.54
CA ASP A 556 -17.90 34.24 -16.51
C ASP A 556 -17.88 33.61 -17.93
N LEU A 557 -18.39 32.38 -18.08
CA LEU A 557 -18.32 31.64 -19.35
C LEU A 557 -19.53 31.89 -20.28
N ASP A 558 -20.50 32.74 -19.92
CA ASP A 558 -21.75 33.04 -20.67
C ASP A 558 -22.58 31.80 -21.13
N ASP A 559 -22.16 30.59 -20.75
CA ASP A 559 -22.64 29.30 -21.27
C ASP A 559 -23.62 28.58 -20.32
N TYR A 560 -24.04 29.18 -19.18
CA TYR A 560 -24.83 28.48 -18.15
C TYR A 560 -26.11 29.18 -17.69
N ASN A 561 -27.22 28.45 -17.87
CA ASN A 561 -28.56 28.79 -17.37
C ASN A 561 -28.56 29.05 -15.85
N VAL A 562 -29.25 30.14 -15.48
CA VAL A 562 -29.41 30.73 -14.14
C VAL A 562 -29.99 29.75 -13.08
N GLU A 563 -30.59 28.63 -13.48
CA GLU A 563 -31.22 27.65 -12.57
C GLU A 563 -30.26 26.98 -11.58
N LEU A 564 -28.97 26.89 -11.90
CA LEU A 564 -27.92 26.31 -11.02
C LEU A 564 -27.55 27.22 -9.84
N ILE A 565 -27.74 28.53 -9.98
CA ILE A 565 -27.42 29.51 -8.93
C ILE A 565 -28.59 29.62 -7.95
N SER A 566 -29.81 29.40 -8.42
CA SER A 566 -31.04 29.51 -7.60
C SER A 566 -31.22 28.39 -6.58
N GLU A 567 -30.68 27.18 -6.79
CA GLU A 567 -30.74 26.11 -5.76
C GLU A 567 -29.89 26.46 -4.53
N ASN A 568 -28.86 27.31 -4.66
CA ASN A 568 -28.02 27.75 -3.55
C ASN A 568 -28.54 29.00 -2.82
N GLN A 569 -29.51 29.75 -3.38
CA GLN A 569 -30.08 30.91 -2.70
C GLN A 569 -31.20 30.52 -1.72
N ASN A 570 -31.89 29.40 -1.93
CA ASN A 570 -32.97 28.95 -1.04
C ASN A 570 -32.49 28.31 0.27
N GLU A 571 -31.22 27.90 0.39
CA GLU A 571 -30.65 27.46 1.68
C GLU A 571 -30.13 28.63 2.55
N LYS A 572 -29.92 29.83 1.98
CA LYS A 572 -29.50 31.02 2.74
C LYS A 572 -30.65 31.79 3.42
N VAL A 573 -31.91 31.41 3.18
CA VAL A 573 -33.10 32.05 3.78
C VAL A 573 -33.72 31.19 4.90
N SER A 574 -33.10 30.05 5.23
CA SER A 574 -33.56 29.14 6.29
C SER A 574 -32.40 28.80 7.26
N THR A 575 -31.85 29.82 7.92
CA THR A 575 -31.10 29.68 9.17
C THR A 575 -31.44 30.83 10.11
#